data_AF-A0AAJ2U6N2-F1
#
_entry.id   AF-A0AAJ2U6N2-F1
#
_cell.length_a   1.000
_cell.length_b   1.000
_cell.length_c   1.000
_cell.angle_alpha   90.00
_cell.angle_beta   90.00
_cell.angle_gamma   90.00
#
_symmetry.space_group_name_H-M   'P 1'
#
loop_
_entity.id
_entity.type
_entity.pdbx_description
1 polymer ?
#
loop_
_entity_poly.entity_id
_entity_poly.type
_entity_poly.pdbx_seq_one_letter_code
_entity_poly.pdbx_strand_id
1 'polypeptide(L)'
;VSFGVEITSGTWEFFYTPEVDYIKYCSTQIPIAELVSNENANKVLAELAPQAAAFPAEMMEKFGHQSLRELSHLPFLPIPEKV
;
A
#
# COMPACT_ATOMS: atom_id res chain seq x y z
N VAL A 1 12.93 17.91 -34.08
CA VAL A 1 12.28 19.23 -33.97
C VAL A 1 11.62 19.29 -32.62
N SER A 2 12.11 20.12 -31.72
CA SER A 2 11.57 20.26 -30.37
C SER A 2 10.54 21.39 -30.39
N PHE A 3 9.27 21.09 -30.12
CA PHE A 3 8.22 22.10 -30.05
C PHE A 3 8.21 22.70 -28.64
N GLY A 4 8.60 23.96 -28.51
CA GLY A 4 8.43 24.73 -27.29
C GLY A 4 6.97 25.22 -27.21
N VAL A 5 6.26 24.86 -26.15
CA VAL A 5 4.92 25.37 -25.89
C VAL A 5 5.07 26.55 -24.94
N GLU A 6 4.79 27.76 -25.44
CA GLU A 6 4.67 28.96 -24.61
C GLU A 6 3.20 29.08 -24.17
N ILE A 7 2.98 29.00 -22.86
CA ILE A 7 1.67 29.22 -22.24
C ILE A 7 1.67 30.54 -21.48
N THR A 8 0.61 31.32 -21.67
CA THR A 8 0.39 32.57 -20.95
C THR A 8 0.10 32.33 -19.47
N SER A 9 0.45 33.29 -18.61
CA SER A 9 0.11 33.21 -17.19
C SER A 9 -1.40 33.33 -16.98
N GLY A 10 -1.99 32.40 -16.23
CA GLY A 10 -3.43 32.38 -15.97
C GLY A 10 -3.86 31.12 -15.20
N THR A 11 -5.16 30.95 -15.02
CA THR A 11 -5.73 29.72 -14.47
C THR A 11 -5.99 28.75 -15.61
N TRP A 12 -5.52 27.51 -15.46
CA TRP A 12 -5.65 26.46 -16.45
C TRP A 12 -6.38 25.26 -15.84
N GLU A 13 -7.33 24.70 -16.57
CA GLU A 13 -7.95 23.41 -16.25
C GLU A 13 -7.36 22.33 -17.16
N PHE A 14 -6.76 21.31 -16.54
CA PHE A 14 -6.21 20.17 -17.26
C PHE A 14 -7.13 18.97 -17.08
N PHE A 15 -7.68 18.48 -18.19
CA PHE A 15 -8.40 17.21 -18.25
C PHE A 15 -7.45 16.17 -18.83
N TYR A 16 -6.89 15.33 -17.96
CA TYR A 16 -5.96 14.26 -18.36
C TYR A 16 -6.55 12.90 -18.00
N THR A 17 -6.63 12.02 -18.99
CA THR A 17 -6.94 10.60 -18.80
C THR A 17 -5.64 9.82 -18.93
N PRO A 18 -5.20 9.06 -17.91
CA PRO A 18 -4.00 8.26 -17.98
C PRO A 18 -4.04 7.27 -19.15
N GLU A 19 -2.95 7.21 -19.93
CA GLU A 19 -2.79 6.21 -21.01
C GLU A 19 -2.46 4.81 -20.47
N VAL A 20 -2.08 4.72 -19.21
CA VAL A 20 -1.78 3.47 -18.50
C VAL A 20 -2.45 3.47 -17.13
N ASP A 21 -2.84 2.27 -16.69
CA ASP A 21 -3.37 2.07 -15.35
C ASP A 21 -2.35 2.48 -14.29
N TYR A 22 -2.86 3.11 -13.22
CA TYR A 22 -2.02 3.52 -12.11
C TYR A 22 -1.52 2.29 -11.32
N ILE A 23 -0.20 2.19 -11.16
CA ILE A 23 0.41 1.12 -10.36
C ILE A 23 0.49 1.60 -8.90
N LYS A 24 -0.31 0.99 -8.03
CA LYS A 24 -0.18 1.19 -6.59
C LYS A 24 0.91 0.25 -6.05
N TYR A 25 2.05 0.81 -5.68
CA TYR A 25 3.13 0.05 -5.05
C TYR A 25 2.79 -0.27 -3.60
N CYS A 26 2.93 -1.53 -3.21
CA CYS A 26 2.80 -1.99 -1.83
C CYS A 26 4.18 -2.36 -1.29
N SER A 27 4.45 -2.04 -0.02
CA SER A 27 5.72 -2.38 0.65
C SER A 27 5.46 -2.85 2.08
N THR A 28 6.45 -3.50 2.70
CA THR A 28 6.35 -3.93 4.11
C THR A 28 6.38 -2.76 5.11
N GLN A 29 6.53 -1.52 4.63
CA GLN A 29 6.61 -0.30 5.44
C GLN A 29 5.29 0.46 5.48
N ILE A 30 4.31 0.08 4.66
CA ILE A 30 2.97 0.67 4.72
C ILE A 30 2.12 -0.03 5.79
N PRO A 31 1.06 0.62 6.28
CA PRO A 31 0.18 0.04 7.29
C PRO A 31 -0.43 -1.29 6.85
N ILE A 32 -0.48 -2.27 7.76
CA ILE A 32 -1.05 -3.60 7.47
C ILE A 32 -2.52 -3.51 7.04
N ALA A 33 -3.30 -2.56 7.59
CA ALA A 33 -4.69 -2.34 7.19
C ALA A 33 -4.82 -1.97 5.70
N GLU A 34 -3.87 -1.21 5.16
CA GLU A 34 -3.86 -0.86 3.74
C GLU A 34 -3.50 -2.05 2.86
N LEU A 35 -2.60 -2.93 3.32
CA LEU A 35 -2.22 -4.14 2.59
C LEU A 35 -3.37 -5.14 2.54
N VAL A 36 -4.07 -5.37 3.65
CA VAL A 36 -5.22 -6.28 3.71
C VAL A 36 -6.39 -5.77 2.86
N SER A 37 -6.56 -4.45 2.77
CA SER A 37 -7.60 -3.82 1.95
C SER A 37 -7.30 -3.85 0.44
N ASN A 38 -6.06 -4.13 0.05
CA ASN A 38 -5.67 -4.31 -1.35
C ASN A 38 -5.73 -5.80 -1.72
N GLU A 39 -6.63 -6.19 -2.63
CA GLU A 39 -6.85 -7.61 -2.97
C GLU A 39 -5.58 -8.34 -3.41
N ASN A 40 -4.71 -7.70 -4.20
CA ASN A 40 -3.49 -8.32 -4.70
C ASN A 40 -2.45 -8.45 -3.58
N ALA A 41 -2.26 -7.41 -2.77
CA ALA A 41 -1.36 -7.47 -1.63
C ALA A 41 -1.84 -8.46 -0.58
N ASN A 42 -3.15 -8.54 -0.34
CA ASN A 42 -3.74 -9.49 0.61
C ASN A 42 -3.58 -10.94 0.15
N LYS A 43 -3.63 -11.23 -1.16
CA LYS A 43 -3.31 -12.57 -1.70
C LYS A 43 -1.85 -12.95 -1.41
N VAL A 44 -0.92 -12.05 -1.69
CA VAL A 44 0.51 -12.27 -1.38
C VAL A 44 0.72 -12.46 0.13
N LEU A 45 0.02 -11.68 0.96
CA LEU A 45 0.06 -11.86 2.41
C LEU A 45 -0.53 -13.21 2.85
N ALA A 46 -1.63 -13.65 2.25
CA ALA A 46 -2.23 -14.94 2.57
C ALA A 46 -1.28 -16.11 2.24
N GLU A 47 -0.43 -15.96 1.22
CA GLU A 47 0.57 -16.97 0.84
C GLU A 47 1.81 -16.95 1.75
N LEU A 48 2.37 -15.77 2.02
CA LEU A 48 3.67 -15.64 2.70
C LEU A 48 3.56 -15.46 4.22
N ALA A 49 2.49 -14.80 4.68
CA ALA A 49 2.22 -14.51 6.09
C ALA A 49 0.70 -14.60 6.37
N PRO A 50 0.08 -15.79 6.24
CA PRO A 50 -1.37 -15.98 6.41
C PRO A 50 -1.91 -15.44 7.73
N GLN A 51 -1.12 -15.51 8.79
CA GLN A 51 -1.39 -14.93 10.10
C GLN A 51 -1.62 -13.43 10.05
N ALA A 52 -0.96 -12.69 9.15
CA ALA A 52 -1.10 -11.24 8.97
C ALA A 52 -2.33 -10.90 8.11
N ALA A 53 -2.60 -11.71 7.08
CA ALA A 53 -3.79 -11.58 6.24
C ALA A 53 -5.10 -11.83 7.00
N ALA A 54 -5.06 -12.70 8.02
CA ALA A 54 -6.21 -13.09 8.83
C ALA A 54 -6.27 -12.38 10.21
N PHE A 55 -5.70 -11.17 10.34
CA PHE A 55 -5.77 -10.40 11.60
C PHE A 55 -7.23 -10.20 12.03
N PRO A 56 -7.60 -10.60 13.27
CA PRO A 56 -8.93 -10.32 13.80
C PRO A 56 -9.22 -8.82 13.79
N ALA A 57 -10.49 -8.43 13.62
CA ALA A 57 -10.89 -7.03 13.54
C ALA A 57 -10.39 -6.20 14.75
N GLU A 58 -10.43 -6.77 15.94
CA GLU A 58 -9.94 -6.14 17.18
C GLU A 58 -8.43 -5.87 17.15
N MET A 59 -7.64 -6.75 16.51
CA MET A 59 -6.22 -6.50 16.28
C MET A 59 -6.01 -5.48 15.18
N MET A 60 -6.85 -5.48 14.14
CA MET A 60 -6.77 -4.50 13.07
C MET A 60 -7.07 -3.08 13.57
N GLU A 61 -8.01 -2.90 14.50
CA GLU A 61 -8.25 -1.60 15.14
C GLU A 61 -7.04 -1.11 15.95
N LYS A 62 -6.35 -2.03 16.64
CA LYS A 62 -5.21 -1.69 17.51
C LYS A 62 -3.90 -1.51 16.77
N PHE A 63 -3.65 -2.33 15.76
CA PHE A 63 -2.35 -2.47 15.11
C PHE A 63 -2.40 -2.18 13.61
N GLY A 64 -3.58 -1.91 13.04
CA GLY A 64 -3.76 -1.70 11.60
C GLY A 64 -2.96 -0.53 11.02
N HIS A 65 -2.63 0.46 11.85
CA HIS A 65 -1.81 1.61 11.49
C HIS A 65 -0.30 1.30 11.46
N GLN A 66 0.13 0.15 12.01
CA GLN A 66 1.52 -0.28 12.00
C GLN A 66 1.85 -1.07 10.75
N SER A 67 3.11 -1.02 10.35
CA SER A 67 3.65 -1.77 9.21
C SER A 67 3.96 -3.21 9.57
N LEU A 68 4.04 -4.09 8.56
CA LEU A 68 4.44 -5.50 8.77
C LEU A 68 5.81 -5.62 9.46
N ARG A 69 6.73 -4.71 9.15
CA ARG A 69 8.06 -4.69 9.77
C ARG A 69 7.99 -4.39 11.26
N GLU A 70 7.23 -3.38 11.66
CA GLU A 70 7.06 -3.05 13.08
C GLU A 70 6.38 -4.19 13.84
N LEU A 71 5.38 -4.82 13.22
CA LEU A 71 4.67 -5.95 13.83
C LEU A 71 5.55 -7.20 13.98
N SER A 72 6.54 -7.39 13.10
CA SER A 72 7.49 -8.51 13.22
C SER A 72 8.38 -8.42 14.46
N HIS A 73 8.52 -7.24 15.06
CA HIS A 73 9.27 -7.05 16.30
C HIS A 73 8.42 -7.27 17.56
N LEU A 74 7.10 -7.49 17.42
CA LEU A 74 6.22 -7.77 18.55
C LEU A 74 6.25 -9.27 18.89
N PRO A 75 6.77 -9.67 20.06
CA PRO A 75 7.05 -11.08 20.37
C PRO A 75 5.80 -11.96 20.50
N PHE A 76 4.62 -11.36 20.61
CA PHE A 76 3.33 -12.04 20.71
C PHE A 76 2.61 -12.15 19.36
N LEU A 77 3.13 -11.54 18.29
CA LEU A 77 2.57 -11.64 16.95
C LEU A 77 3.43 -12.60 16.13
N PRO A 78 2.84 -13.63 15.49
CA PRO A 78 3.60 -14.61 14.74
C PRO A 78 4.01 -14.09 13.34
N ILE A 79 4.35 -12.80 13.19
CA ILE A 79 4.68 -12.21 11.88
C ILE A 79 6.18 -12.42 11.60
N PRO A 80 6.56 -13.04 10.47
CA PRO A 80 7.95 -13.27 10.15
C PRO A 80 8.66 -11.95 9.85
N GLU A 81 9.91 -11.83 10.30
CA GLU A 81 10.75 -10.65 10.07
C GLU A 81 11.14 -10.48 8.60
N LYS A 82 11.07 -11.57 7.82
CA LYS A 82 11.31 -11.59 6.38
C LYS A 82 10.11 -12.21 5.68
N VAL A 83 9.43 -11.37 4.90
CA VAL A 83 8.39 -11.71 3.93
C VAL A 83 8.98 -11.46 2.54
#